data_AF-A0A9E3QA68-F1
#
_entry.id   AF-A0A9E3QA68-F1
#
_cell.length_a   1.000
_cell.length_b   1.000
_cell.length_c   1.000
_cell.angle_alpha   90.00
_cell.angle_beta   90.00
_cell.angle_gamma   90.00
#
_symmetry.space_group_name_H-M   'P 1'
#
loop_
_entity.id
_entity.type
_entity.pdbx_description
1 polymer ?
#
loop_
_entity_poly.entity_id
_entity_poly.type
_entity_poly.pdbx_seq_one_letter_code
_entity_poly.pdbx_strand_id
1 'polypeptide(L)'
;MHYKTMILELIQQHPQTYRQLCKTRTLLPTLELYARRLKASHEAWKDCLSQGTLVSTPSQLASEALEFALKELETSLQARFPPDDSQPLSLDAAMAFIRDPTEPS
;
A
#
# COMPACT_ATOMS: atom_id res chain seq x y z
N MET A 1 7.18 1.64 -18.83
CA MET A 1 6.48 1.71 -17.52
C MET A 1 7.47 2.14 -16.45
N HIS A 2 7.12 3.16 -15.66
CA HIS A 2 8.00 3.76 -14.64
C HIS A 2 7.73 3.20 -13.24
N TYR A 3 7.98 1.91 -13.02
CA TYR A 3 7.67 1.24 -11.74
C TYR A 3 8.37 1.90 -10.54
N LYS A 4 9.64 2.31 -10.67
CA LYS A 4 10.38 2.98 -9.59
C LYS A 4 9.71 4.28 -9.14
N THR A 5 9.14 5.04 -10.08
CA THR A 5 8.44 6.31 -9.79
C THR A 5 7.14 6.05 -9.04
N MET A 6 6.35 5.07 -9.48
CA MET A 6 5.10 4.69 -8.80
C MET A 6 5.35 4.22 -7.36
N ILE A 7 6.41 3.42 -7.14
CA ILE A 7 6.81 3.02 -5.78
C ILE A 7 7.24 4.22 -4.95
N LEU A 8 7.99 5.15 -5.53
CA LEU A 8 8.43 6.35 -4.81
C LEU A 8 7.23 7.20 -4.37
N GLU A 9 6.26 7.43 -5.25
CA GLU A 9 5.03 8.15 -4.94
C GLU A 9 4.25 7.45 -3.82
N LEU A 10 4.14 6.12 -3.90
CA LEU A 10 3.46 5.32 -2.87
C LEU A 10 4.17 5.40 -1.51
N ILE A 11 5.51 5.34 -1.47
CA ILE A 11 6.27 5.50 -0.23
C ILE A 11 6.16 6.93 0.31
N GLN A 12 6.10 7.95 -0.56
CA GLN A 12 5.96 9.35 -0.16
C GLN A 12 4.61 9.66 0.49
N GLN A 13 3.57 8.88 0.19
CA GLN A 13 2.28 8.94 0.90
C GLN A 13 2.43 8.57 2.40
N HIS A 14 3.51 7.87 2.77
CA HIS A 14 3.85 7.51 4.14
C HIS A 14 5.14 8.23 4.59
N PRO A 15 5.05 9.51 4.99
CA PRO A 15 6.24 10.34 5.24
C PRO A 15 7.15 9.80 6.35
N GLN A 16 6.60 9.07 7.31
CA GLN A 16 7.39 8.41 8.35
C GLN A 16 8.25 7.28 7.78
N THR A 17 7.67 6.40 6.98
CA THR A 17 8.36 5.33 6.25
C THR A 17 9.44 5.90 5.34
N TYR A 18 9.11 6.93 4.55
CA TYR A 18 10.08 7.61 3.69
C TYR A 18 11.27 8.15 4.49
N ARG A 19 11.02 8.88 5.59
CA ARG A 19 12.08 9.40 6.47
C ARG A 19 12.91 8.28 7.08
N GLN A 20 12.28 7.18 7.50
CA GLN A 20 12.98 6.04 8.07
C GLN A 20 13.92 5.39 7.06
N LEU A 21 13.45 5.14 5.83
CA LEU A 21 14.26 4.59 4.74
C LEU A 21 15.42 5.50 4.34
N CYS A 22 15.23 6.82 4.41
CA CYS A 22 16.31 7.80 4.22
C CYS A 22 17.34 7.74 5.34
N LYS A 23 16.90 7.71 6.61
CA LYS A 23 17.79 7.60 7.77
C LYS A 23 18.63 6.33 7.74
N THR A 24 18.03 5.21 7.39
CA THR A 24 18.72 3.91 7.27
C THR A 24 19.52 3.77 5.97
N ARG A 25 19.47 4.77 5.07
CA ARG A 25 20.08 4.74 3.73
C ARG A 25 19.65 3.53 2.89
N THR A 26 18.47 2.99 3.15
CA THR A 26 17.90 1.85 2.44
C THR A 26 16.83 2.24 1.43
N LEU A 27 16.56 3.54 1.22
CA LEU A 27 15.54 4.00 0.26
C LEU A 27 15.76 3.43 -1.14
N LEU A 28 16.95 3.61 -1.73
CA LEU A 28 17.23 3.14 -3.08
C LEU A 28 17.09 1.62 -3.23
N PRO A 29 17.74 0.75 -2.41
CA PRO A 29 17.56 -0.69 -2.54
C PRO A 29 16.12 -1.14 -2.27
N THR A 30 15.38 -0.41 -1.42
CA THR A 30 13.95 -0.67 -1.18
C THR A 30 13.10 -0.33 -2.41
N LEU A 31 13.35 0.80 -3.07
CA LEU A 31 12.70 1.16 -4.34
C LEU A 31 12.97 0.13 -5.42
N GLU A 32 14.20 -0.37 -5.52
CA GLU A 32 14.54 -1.39 -6.52
C GLU A 32 13.85 -2.72 -6.25
N LEU A 33 13.81 -3.15 -4.99
CA LEU A 33 13.11 -4.36 -4.59
C LEU A 33 11.62 -4.29 -4.94
N TYR A 34 10.95 -3.21 -4.53
CA TYR A 34 9.52 -3.05 -4.77
C TYR A 34 9.20 -2.81 -6.23
N ALA A 35 10.05 -2.10 -6.99
CA ALA A 35 9.84 -1.95 -8.43
C ALA A 35 9.93 -3.29 -9.18
N ARG A 36 10.84 -4.18 -8.76
CA ARG A 36 10.92 -5.55 -9.33
C ARG A 36 9.68 -6.37 -8.97
N ARG A 37 9.22 -6.29 -7.72
CA ARG A 37 7.98 -6.95 -7.28
C ARG A 37 6.75 -6.45 -8.03
N LEU A 38 6.60 -5.13 -8.18
CA LEU A 38 5.51 -4.52 -8.91
C LEU A 38 5.51 -4.97 -10.38
N LYS A 39 6.69 -4.98 -11.02
CA LYS A 39 6.83 -5.49 -12.38
C LYS A 39 6.39 -6.96 -12.49
N ALA A 40 6.85 -7.82 -11.58
CA ALA A 40 6.52 -9.24 -11.59
C ALA A 40 5.02 -9.50 -11.34
N SER A 41 4.41 -8.81 -10.38
CA SER A 41 2.97 -8.91 -10.11
C SER A 41 2.16 -8.38 -11.30
N HIS A 42 2.56 -7.25 -11.90
CA HIS A 42 1.91 -6.72 -13.11
C HIS A 42 1.97 -7.72 -14.28
N GLU A 43 3.12 -8.36 -14.52
CA GLU A 43 3.23 -9.40 -15.56
C GLU A 43 2.33 -10.61 -15.25
N ALA A 44 2.31 -11.08 -14.00
CA ALA A 44 1.43 -12.17 -13.59
C ALA A 44 -0.06 -11.84 -13.75
N TRP A 45 -0.48 -10.64 -13.35
CA TRP A 45 -1.87 -10.19 -13.52
C TRP A 45 -2.24 -10.02 -14.99
N LYS A 46 -1.32 -9.55 -15.83
CA LYS A 46 -1.55 -9.50 -17.29
C LYS A 46 -1.79 -10.89 -17.86
N ASP A 47 -0.98 -11.87 -17.47
CA ASP A 47 -1.12 -13.24 -17.94
C ASP A 47 -2.46 -13.83 -17.47
N CYS A 48 -2.83 -13.65 -16.20
CA CYS A 48 -4.12 -14.06 -15.67
C CYS A 48 -5.31 -13.43 -16.41
N LEU A 49 -5.31 -12.12 -16.62
CA LEU A 49 -6.40 -11.42 -17.30
C LEU A 49 -6.49 -11.77 -18.79
N SER A 50 -5.35 -12.05 -19.44
CA SER A 50 -5.33 -12.49 -20.83
C SER A 50 -5.97 -13.88 -21.04
N GLN A 51 -5.95 -14.73 -20.02
CA GLN A 51 -6.61 -16.04 -20.05
C GLN A 51 -8.11 -15.96 -19.76
N GLY A 52 -8.55 -14.96 -19.00
CA GLY A 52 -9.95 -14.77 -18.60
C GLY A 52 -10.79 -13.93 -19.57
N THR A 53 -10.17 -13.11 -20.42
CA THR A 53 -10.88 -12.06 -21.15
C THR A 53 -10.59 -12.07 -22.65
N LEU A 54 -11.56 -12.50 -23.45
CA LEU A 54 -11.49 -12.60 -24.92
C LEU A 54 -11.63 -11.27 -25.67
N VAL A 55 -12.04 -10.18 -24.98
CA VAL A 55 -12.51 -8.93 -25.64
C VAL A 55 -11.61 -7.72 -25.35
N SER A 56 -10.76 -7.79 -24.33
CA SER A 56 -9.95 -6.63 -23.91
C SER A 56 -8.71 -6.46 -24.78
N THR A 57 -8.41 -5.21 -25.11
CA THR A 57 -7.16 -4.88 -25.81
C THR A 57 -5.95 -5.05 -24.89
N PRO A 58 -4.74 -5.30 -25.44
CA PRO A 58 -3.52 -5.46 -24.63
C PRO A 58 -3.21 -4.27 -23.72
N SER A 59 -3.62 -3.05 -24.10
CA SER A 59 -3.46 -1.85 -23.28
C SER A 59 -4.44 -1.82 -22.10
N GLN A 60 -5.71 -2.22 -22.31
CA GLN A 60 -6.68 -2.34 -21.23
C GLN A 60 -6.26 -3.39 -20.20
N LEU A 61 -5.83 -4.57 -20.67
CA LEU A 61 -5.32 -5.63 -19.80
C LEU A 61 -4.09 -5.18 -19.01
N ALA A 62 -3.18 -4.41 -19.61
CA ALA A 62 -2.01 -3.88 -18.92
C ALA A 62 -2.39 -2.83 -17.85
N SER A 63 -3.34 -1.94 -18.13
CA SER A 63 -3.81 -0.96 -17.15
C SER A 63 -4.51 -1.66 -15.97
N GLU A 64 -5.40 -2.60 -16.25
CA GLU A 64 -6.13 -3.35 -15.24
C GLU A 64 -5.19 -4.20 -14.38
N ALA A 65 -4.26 -4.92 -15.00
CA ALA A 65 -3.25 -5.69 -14.28
C ALA A 65 -2.35 -4.81 -13.40
N LEU A 66 -2.01 -3.61 -13.84
CA LEU A 66 -1.23 -2.66 -13.05
C LEU A 66 -2.00 -2.20 -11.81
N GLU A 67 -3.31 -1.93 -11.93
CA GLU A 67 -4.16 -1.57 -10.79
C GLU A 67 -4.22 -2.68 -9.74
N PHE A 68 -4.37 -3.94 -10.16
CA PHE A 68 -4.34 -5.09 -9.25
C PHE A 68 -2.98 -5.23 -8.55
N ALA A 69 -1.89 -5.13 -9.32
CA ALA A 69 -0.54 -5.22 -8.78
C ALA A 69 -0.21 -4.09 -7.77
N LEU A 70 -0.71 -2.88 -8.02
CA LEU A 70 -0.56 -1.75 -7.10
C LEU A 70 -1.33 -1.97 -5.80
N LYS A 71 -2.58 -2.44 -5.87
CA LYS A 71 -3.41 -2.74 -4.68
C LYS A 71 -2.78 -3.83 -3.79
N GLU A 72 -2.25 -4.89 -4.41
CA GLU A 72 -1.55 -5.97 -3.69
C GLU A 72 -0.31 -5.43 -2.97
N LEU A 73 0.44 -4.57 -3.65
CA LEU A 73 1.66 -3.98 -3.09
C LEU A 73 1.37 -2.96 -1.99
N GLU A 74 0.34 -2.12 -2.16
CA GLU A 74 -0.10 -1.17 -1.15
C GLU A 74 -0.52 -1.89 0.13
N THR A 75 -1.30 -2.96 0.02
CA THR A 75 -1.69 -3.80 1.15
C THR A 75 -0.45 -4.40 1.85
N SER A 76 0.53 -4.86 1.07
CA SER A 76 1.79 -5.37 1.60
C SER A 76 2.63 -4.30 2.32
N LEU A 77 2.61 -3.06 1.81
CA LEU A 77 3.30 -1.93 2.43
C LEU A 77 2.62 -1.48 3.71
N GLN A 78 1.29 -1.39 3.74
CA GLN A 78 0.52 -1.09 4.95
C GLN A 78 0.75 -2.14 6.04
N ALA A 79 0.81 -3.42 5.69
CA ALA A 79 1.14 -4.49 6.65
C ALA A 79 2.56 -4.36 7.21
N ARG A 80 3.52 -3.92 6.39
CA ARG A 80 4.93 -3.76 6.79
C ARG A 80 5.20 -2.44 7.53
N PHE A 81 4.46 -1.42 7.18
CA PHE A 81 4.56 -0.07 7.71
C PHE A 81 3.13 0.35 8.09
N PRO A 82 2.60 -0.18 9.19
CA PRO A 82 1.31 0.26 9.67
C PRO A 82 1.36 1.79 9.80
N PRO A 83 0.31 2.52 9.37
CA PRO A 83 0.21 3.92 9.70
C PRO A 83 0.42 4.04 11.21
N ASP A 84 1.36 4.87 11.59
CA ASP A 84 1.55 5.23 12.98
C ASP A 84 0.26 5.95 13.40
N ASP A 85 -0.62 5.18 14.05
CA ASP A 85 -1.77 5.68 14.80
C ASP A 85 -1.26 6.51 15.98
N SER A 86 -0.55 7.58 15.70
CA SER A 86 -0.23 8.67 16.62
C SER A 86 -1.50 9.51 16.92
N GLN A 87 -2.68 8.88 16.96
CA GLN A 87 -3.61 9.22 18.00
C GLN A 87 -3.20 8.41 19.22
N PRO A 88 -2.82 9.03 20.34
CA PRO A 88 -2.75 8.29 21.58
C PRO A 88 -4.16 7.75 21.84
N LEU A 89 -4.37 6.46 21.58
CA LEU A 89 -5.35 5.67 22.31
C LEU A 89 -4.87 5.65 23.76
N SER A 90 -4.98 6.81 24.42
CA SER A 90 -4.79 6.93 25.85
C SER A 90 -5.82 6.01 26.46
N LEU A 91 -5.37 5.06 27.26
CA LEU A 91 -6.21 4.15 28.05
C LEU A 91 -7.34 4.92 28.78
N ASP A 92 -7.07 6.18 29.11
CA ASP A 92 -8.01 7.12 29.72
C ASP A 92 -9.23 7.45 28.84
N ALA A 93 -9.05 7.58 27.52
CA ALA A 93 -10.14 7.80 26.56
C ALA A 93 -11.00 6.54 26.36
N ALA A 94 -10.39 5.35 26.45
CA ALA A 94 -11.12 4.08 26.40
C ALA A 94 -11.92 3.82 27.69
N MET A 95 -11.41 4.25 28.86
CA MET A 95 -12.13 4.16 30.13
C MET A 95 -13.31 5.13 30.23
N ALA A 96 -13.28 6.26 29.52
CA ALA A 96 -14.41 7.20 29.47
C ALA A 96 -15.64 6.60 28.78
N PHE A 97 -15.45 5.75 27.75
CA PHE A 97 -16.54 5.10 27.02
C PHE A 97 -17.27 4.02 27.83
N ILE A 98 -16.61 3.44 28.85
CA ILE A 98 -17.20 2.40 29.71
C ILE A 98 -18.00 3.01 30.88
N ARG A 99 -17.77 4.30 31.18
CA ARG A 99 -18.35 4.96 32.35
C ARG A 99 -19.69 5.66 32.14
N ASP A 100 -20.19 5.75 30.91
CA ASP A 100 -21.54 6.27 30.66
C ASP A 100 -22.50 5.17 30.19
N PRO A 101 -23.12 4.48 31.15
CA PRO A 101 -24.54 4.24 31.11
C PRO A 101 -25.16 4.92 32.33
N THR A 102 -25.33 6.25 32.26
CA THR A 102 -26.25 6.94 33.16
C THR A 102 -27.34 7.64 32.36
N GLU A 103 -28.53 7.06 32.47
CA GLU A 103 -29.81 7.52 31.95
C GLU A 103 -30.10 9.00 32.24
N PRO A 104 -30.85 9.64 31.35
CA PRO A 104 -32.01 10.44 31.78
C PRO A 104 -33.23 10.03 30.93
N SER A 105 -34.47 9.99 31.42
CA SER A 105 -35.14 10.72 32.49
C SER A 105 -36.45 10.03 32.88
#